data_AF-A0A969D2D5-F1
#
_entry.id   AF-A0A969D2D5-F1
#
_cell.length_a   1.000
_cell.length_b   1.000
_cell.length_c   1.000
_cell.angle_alpha   90.00
_cell.angle_beta   90.00
_cell.angle_gamma   90.00
#
_symmetry.space_group_name_H-M   'P 1'
#
loop_
_entity.id
_entity.type
_entity.pdbx_description
1 polymer ?
#
loop_
_entity_poly.entity_id
_entity_poly.type
_entity_poly.pdbx_seq_one_letter_code
_entity_poly.pdbx_strand_id
1 'polypeptide(L)' 'MLKDLKIKVCGMMEEDNLRNLLGISPDYVGLIFYHKSPRAVNHRWTTPCLRPSCL' A
#
# COMPACT_ATOMS: atom_id res chain seq x y z
N MET A 1 -3.82 16.91 26.36
CA MET A 1 -4.43 15.95 25.41
C MET A 1 -3.85 16.22 24.04
N LEU A 2 -2.68 15.66 23.73
CA LEU A 2 -2.17 15.73 22.36
C LEU A 2 -2.93 14.68 21.54
N LYS A 3 -3.53 15.13 20.44
CA LYS A 3 -4.21 14.26 19.50
C LYS A 3 -3.12 13.68 18.61
N ASP A 4 -2.90 12.37 18.66
CA ASP A 4 -1.94 11.71 17.78
C ASP A 4 -2.35 11.94 16.32
N LEU A 5 -1.51 12.67 15.59
CA LEU A 5 -1.74 12.98 14.18
C LEU A 5 -1.38 11.75 13.36
N LYS A 6 -2.41 11.06 12.84
CA LYS A 6 -2.22 9.90 11.96
C LYS A 6 -2.29 10.30 10.50
N ILE A 7 -1.32 9.85 9.71
CA ILE A 7 -1.21 10.14 8.29
C ILE A 7 -1.58 8.90 7.48
N LYS A 8 -2.58 9.06 6.60
CA LYS A 8 -2.99 8.05 5.63
C LYS A 8 -2.64 8.48 4.23
N VAL A 9 -1.95 7.61 3.49
CA VAL A 9 -1.63 7.83 2.07
C VAL A 9 -2.43 6.85 1.21
N CYS A 10 -3.07 7.34 0.14
CA CYS A 10 -4.04 6.58 -0.66
C CYS A 10 -3.73 6.67 -2.15
N GLY A 11 -3.99 5.58 -2.89
CA GLY A 11 -3.87 5.57 -4.35
C GLY A 11 -2.47 5.28 -4.86
N MET A 12 -1.68 4.51 -4.10
CA MET A 12 -0.42 3.93 -4.57
C MET A 12 -0.72 2.72 -5.45
N MET A 13 -0.21 2.72 -6.69
CA MET A 13 -0.29 1.60 -7.65
C MET A 13 1.08 1.04 -8.03
N GLU A 14 2.18 1.75 -7.75
CA GLU A 14 3.52 1.36 -8.18
C GLU A 14 4.34 0.80 -7.01
N GLU A 15 5.02 -0.33 -7.25
CA GLU A 15 5.63 -1.16 -6.20
C GLU A 15 6.77 -0.42 -5.52
N ASP A 16 7.60 0.24 -6.32
CA ASP A 16 8.72 1.03 -5.85
C ASP A 16 8.24 2.27 -5.07
N ASN A 17 7.14 2.88 -5.50
CA ASN A 17 6.57 4.01 -4.76
C ASN A 17 6.01 3.57 -3.40
N LEU A 18 5.39 2.39 -3.33
CA LEU A 18 4.94 1.84 -2.05
C LEU A 18 6.13 1.47 -1.15
N ARG A 19 7.19 0.84 -1.68
CA ARG A 19 8.41 0.54 -0.90
C ARG A 19 9.03 1.80 -0.31
N ASN A 20 9.17 2.84 -1.13
CA ASN A 20 9.68 4.13 -0.68
C ASN A 20 8.76 4.78 0.36
N LEU A 21 7.44 4.68 0.18
CA LEU A 21 6.45 5.15 1.14
C LEU A 21 6.55 4.41 2.47
N LEU A 22 6.72 3.08 2.45
CA LEU A 22 6.89 2.29 3.67
C LEU A 22 8.18 2.67 4.41
N GLY A 23 9.23 3.08 3.68
CA GLY A 23 10.46 3.61 4.25
C GLY A 23 10.27 4.89 5.09
N ILE A 24 9.23 5.68 4.82
CA ILE A 24 8.90 6.89 5.60
C ILE A 24 7.85 6.65 6.70
N SER A 25 7.43 5.40 6.92
CA SER A 25 6.57 4.97 8.05
C SER A 25 5.25 5.77 8.22
N PRO A 26 4.34 5.79 7.23
CA PRO A 26 3.00 6.33 7.42
C PRO A 26 2.18 5.44 8.35
N ASP A 27 1.19 6.01 9.04
CA ASP A 27 0.29 5.23 9.90
C ASP A 27 -0.61 4.29 9.10
N TYR A 28 -1.03 4.71 7.90
CA TYR A 28 -1.94 3.93 7.06
C TYR A 28 -1.62 4.05 5.58
N VAL A 29 -1.77 2.93 4.87
CA VAL A 29 -1.74 2.86 3.41
C VAL A 29 -3.09 2.37 2.89
N GLY A 30 -3.66 3.08 1.92
CA GLY A 30 -4.92 2.71 1.28
C GLY A 30 -4.72 2.17 -0.13
N LEU A 31 -5.13 0.91 -0.35
CA LEU A 31 -5.22 0.27 -1.65
C LEU A 31 -6.65 0.39 -2.19
N ILE A 32 -6.79 0.62 -3.49
CA ILE A 32 -8.09 0.79 -4.15
C ILE A 32 -8.41 -0.45 -4.96
N PHE A 33 -9.46 -1.18 -4.61
CA PHE A 33 -9.91 -2.38 -5.34
C PHE A 33 -11.07 -2.12 -6.30
N TYR A 34 -11.50 -0.86 -6.43
CA TYR A 34 -12.59 -0.49 -7.32
C TYR A 34 -12.11 -0.43 -8.76
N HIS A 35 -12.51 -1.41 -9.59
CA HIS A 35 -12.00 -1.62 -10.95
C HIS A 35 -12.18 -0.44 -11.92
N LYS A 36 -13.14 0.48 -11.70
CA LYS A 36 -13.28 1.69 -12.55
C LYS A 36 -12.34 2.83 -12.13
N SER A 37 -11.65 2.70 -11.00
CA SER A 37 -10.66 3.69 -10.58
C SER A 37 -9.40 3.52 -11.42
N PRO A 38 -8.81 4.60 -11.96
CA PRO A 38 -7.51 4.54 -12.64
C PRO A 38 -6.37 4.21 -11.67
N ARG A 39 -6.63 4.23 -10.35
CA ARG A 39 -5.70 3.86 -9.27
C ARG A 39 -6.00 2.49 -8.68
N ALA A 40 -6.79 1.67 -9.37
CA ALA A 40 -7.13 0.34 -8.91
C ALA A 40 -5.89 -0.55 -8.90
N VAL A 41 -5.66 -1.28 -7.81
CA VAL A 41 -4.60 -2.28 -7.77
C VAL A 41 -4.93 -3.38 -8.77
N ASN A 42 -3.96 -3.70 -9.62
CA ASN A 42 -4.10 -4.79 -10.59
C ASN A 42 -3.70 -6.12 -9.93
N HIS A 43 -4.08 -7.25 -10.54
CA HIS A 43 -3.83 -8.60 -10.03
C HIS A 43 -2.32 -8.98 -9.93
N ARG A 44 -1.40 -8.08 -10.31
CA ARG A 44 0.04 -8.26 -10.10
C ARG A 44 0.45 -7.95 -8.65
N TRP A 45 -0.37 -7.17 -7.93
CA TRP A 45 -0.17 -6.79 -6.53
C TRP A 45 -0.66 -7.82 -5.52
N THR A 46 -1.49 -8.77 -5.96
CA THR A 46 -1.88 -9.91 -5.14
C THR A 46 -0.66 -10.80 -4.97
N THR A 47 0.06 -10.49 -3.89
CA THR A 47 1.01 -11.33 -3.18
C THR A 47 2.43 -11.35 -3.77
N PRO A 48 3.40 -10.59 -3.20
CA PRO A 48 4.77 -11.07 -3.20
C PRO A 48 4.74 -12.35 -2.36
N CYS A 49 4.72 -13.50 -3.04
CA CYS A 49 5.10 -14.79 -2.48
C CYS A 49 4.67 -15.04 -1.01
N LEU A 50 3.39 -15.34 -0.76
CA LEU A 50 2.99 -16.20 0.37
C LEU A 50 3.36 -17.67 0.06
N ARG A 51 4.56 -17.88 -0.47
CA ARG A 51 5.14 -19.20 -0.60
C ARG A 51 5.93 -19.46 0.68
N PRO A 52 5.69 -20.58 1.38
CA PRO A 52 6.50 -20.98 2.54
C PRO A 52 8.00 -21.09 2.24
N SER A 53 8.40 -21.13 0.96
CA SER A 53 9.80 -21.19 0.54
C SER A 53 10.57 -19.86 0.63
N CYS A 54 9.94 -18.77 1.07
CA CYS A 54 10.59 -17.47 1.28
C CYS A 54 10.66 -17.06 2.77
N LEU A 55 10.30 -17.97 3.69
CA LEU A 55 10.48 -17.81 5.14
C LEU A 55 11.63 -18.69 5.64
#